data_AF-A0AAX2LU73-F1
#
_entry.id   AF-A0AAX2LU73-F1
#
_cell.length_a   1.000
_cell.length_b   1.000
_cell.length_c   1.000
_cell.angle_alpha   90.00
_cell.angle_beta   90.00
_cell.angle_gamma   90.00
#
_symmetry.space_group_name_H-M   'P 1'
#
loop_
_entity.id
_entity.type
_entity.pdbx_description
1 polymer ?
#
loop_
_entity_poly.entity_id
_entity_poly.type
_entity_poly.pdbx_seq_one_letter_code
_entity_poly.pdbx_strand_id
1 'polypeptide(L)' 'MTKRTRRTFSAEFKLEAAQLVLDQNYTVVEAAKAMGVGKSTMDKWVRQLKQERKNGSSTSSLTNDTRAN' A
#
# COMPACT_ATOMS: atom_id res chain seq x y z
N MET A 1 -19.82 -1.38 -21.49
CA MET A 1 -19.30 -1.55 -20.11
C MET A 1 -17.79 -1.51 -20.15
N THR A 2 -17.16 -0.37 -19.82
CA THR A 2 -15.70 -0.27 -19.81
C THR A 2 -15.17 -0.94 -18.53
N LYS A 3 -14.59 -2.13 -18.69
CA LYS A 3 -13.95 -2.88 -17.61
C LYS A 3 -12.80 -2.01 -17.10
N ARG A 4 -12.98 -1.32 -15.98
CA ARG A 4 -11.90 -0.59 -15.29
C ARG A 4 -10.78 -1.59 -15.03
N THR A 5 -9.72 -1.52 -15.83
CA THR A 5 -8.50 -2.31 -15.63
C THR A 5 -7.90 -1.84 -14.31
N ARG A 6 -8.18 -2.57 -13.23
CA ARG A 6 -7.59 -2.29 -11.92
C ARG A 6 -6.08 -2.40 -12.10
N ARG A 7 -5.37 -1.30 -11.86
CA ARG A 7 -3.90 -1.31 -11.87
C ARG A 7 -3.47 -2.16 -10.68
N THR A 8 -3.10 -3.41 -10.94
CA THR A 8 -2.61 -4.32 -9.91
C THR A 8 -1.16 -3.98 -9.64
N PHE A 9 -0.89 -3.38 -8.48
CA PHE A 9 0.47 -3.23 -7.98
C PHE A 9 0.94 -4.58 -7.43
N SER A 10 2.16 -4.99 -7.81
CA SER A 10 2.82 -6.19 -7.27
C SER A 10 2.95 -6.11 -5.75
N ALA A 11 2.91 -7.25 -5.07
CA ALA A 11 3.07 -7.30 -3.62
C ALA A 11 4.40 -6.64 -3.18
N GLU A 12 5.47 -6.87 -3.94
CA GLU A 12 6.79 -6.26 -3.74
C GLU A 12 6.73 -4.73 -3.80
N PHE A 13 6.02 -4.17 -4.79
CA PHE A 13 5.87 -2.71 -4.93
C PHE A 13 5.15 -2.08 -3.72
N LYS A 14 4.11 -2.75 -3.20
CA LYS A 14 3.37 -2.29 -2.01
C LYS A 14 4.26 -2.32 -0.76
N LEU A 15 5.07 -3.38 -0.65
CA LEU A 15 5.98 -3.60 0.46
C LEU A 15 7.12 -2.58 0.45
N GLU A 16 7.73 -2.32 -0.71
CA GLU A 16 8.77 -1.30 -0.88
C GLU A 16 8.24 0.10 -0.51
N ALA A 17 7.05 0.45 -1.00
CA ALA A 17 6.42 1.72 -0.69
C ALA A 17 6.11 1.89 0.81
N ALA A 18 5.60 0.84 1.46
CA ALA A 18 5.31 0.86 2.90
C ALA A 18 6.58 0.83 3.76
N GLN A 19 7.63 0.15 3.31
CA GLN A 19 8.95 0.18 3.95
C GLN A 19 9.55 1.57 3.85
N LEU A 20 9.45 2.27 2.72
CA LEU A 20 9.98 3.63 2.58
C LEU A 20 9.37 4.59 3.62
N VAL A 21 8.09 4.46 3.96
CA VAL A 21 7.47 5.26 5.04
C VAL A 21 8.02 4.88 6.42
N LEU A 22 8.16 3.58 6.71
CA LEU A 22 8.55 3.09 8.04
C LEU A 22 10.05 3.17 8.33
N ASP A 23 10.89 2.88 7.34
CA ASP A 23 12.36 2.82 7.44
C ASP A 23 12.99 4.19 7.17
N GLN A 24 12.51 4.92 6.16
CA GLN A 24 13.08 6.22 5.78
C GLN A 24 12.35 7.40 6.47
N ASN A 25 11.41 7.12 7.38
CA ASN A 25 10.57 8.10 8.08
C ASN A 25 9.87 9.11 7.14
N TYR A 26 9.54 8.68 5.93
CA TYR A 26 8.75 9.51 5.01
C TYR A 26 7.32 9.63 5.51
N THR A 27 6.67 10.76 5.24
CA THR A 27 5.23 10.84 5.46
C THR A 27 4.47 10.04 4.41
N VAL A 28 3.31 9.50 4.78
CA VAL A 28 2.40 8.79 3.85
C VAL A 28 2.10 9.63 2.60
N VAL A 29 2.07 10.95 2.73
CA VAL A 29 1.81 11.88 1.63
C VAL A 29 3.02 12.00 0.68
N GLU A 30 4.23 12.10 1.22
CA GLU A 30 5.44 12.19 0.41
C GLU A 30 5.73 10.87 -0.31
N ALA A 31 5.61 9.74 0.37
CA ALA A 31 5.76 8.43 -0.25
C ALA A 31 4.69 8.19 -1.33
N ALA A 32 3.45 8.64 -1.10
CA ALA A 32 2.37 8.58 -2.09
C ALA A 32 2.70 9.40 -3.35
N LYS A 33 3.22 10.62 -3.17
CA LYS A 33 3.66 11.47 -4.28
C LYS A 33 4.85 10.87 -5.04
N ALA A 34 5.86 10.36 -4.32
CA ALA A 34 7.05 9.77 -4.92
C ALA A 34 6.73 8.51 -5.73
N MET A 35 5.84 7.65 -5.22
CA MET A 35 5.44 6.40 -5.88
C MET A 35 4.27 6.58 -6.87
N GLY A 36 3.71 7.79 -6.98
CA GLY A 36 2.57 8.09 -7.85
C GLY A 36 1.28 7.34 -7.46
N VAL A 37 1.10 7.05 -6.17
CA VAL A 37 -0.08 6.35 -5.63
C VAL A 37 -0.96 7.30 -4.82
N GLY A 38 -2.24 6.95 -4.65
CA GLY A 38 -3.15 7.73 -3.80
C GLY A 38 -2.77 7.64 -2.32
N LYS A 39 -2.94 8.74 -1.57
CA LYS A 39 -2.69 8.79 -0.12
C LYS A 39 -3.40 7.65 0.64
N SER A 40 -4.66 7.39 0.31
CA SER A 40 -5.45 6.33 0.95
C SER A 40 -4.90 4.93 0.65
N THR A 41 -4.33 4.74 -0.54
CA THR A 41 -3.68 3.48 -0.93
C THR A 41 -2.39 3.28 -0.13
N MET A 42 -1.58 4.32 -0.02
CA MET A 42 -0.35 4.29 0.77
C MET A 42 -0.63 4.05 2.26
N ASP A 43 -1.63 4.73 2.83
CA ASP A 43 -2.05 4.55 4.23
C ASP A 43 -2.42 3.08 4.52
N LYS A 44 -3.20 2.46 3.63
CA LYS A 44 -3.55 1.04 3.74
C LYS A 44 -2.31 0.14 3.74
N TRP A 45 -1.37 0.35 2.83
CA TRP A 45 -0.15 -0.48 2.73
C TRP A 45 0.73 -0.34 3.97
N VAL A 46 0.91 0.89 4.48
CA VAL A 46 1.68 1.15 5.71
C VAL A 46 1.02 0.48 6.91
N ARG A 47 -0.30 0.60 7.05
CA ARG A 47 -1.06 -0.04 8.13
C ARG A 47 -0.99 -1.57 8.05
N GLN A 48 -1.09 -2.13 6.85
CA GLN A 48 -0.96 -3.56 6.62
C GLN A 48 0.44 -4.05 7.02
N LEU A 49 1.50 -3.40 6.54
CA LEU A 49 2.88 -3.77 6.85
C LEU A 49 3.18 -3.66 8.35
N LYS A 50 2.65 -2.63 9.01
CA LYS A 50 2.76 -2.46 10.46
C LYS A 50 2.02 -3.55 11.22
N GLN A 51 0.84 -3.95 10.75
CA GLN A 51 0.08 -5.04 11.34
C GLN A 51 0.80 -6.39 11.14
N GLU A 52 1.37 -6.65 9.96
CA GLU A 52 2.14 -7.87 9.67
C GLU A 52 3.41 -7.97 10.53
N ARG A 53 4.18 -6.88 10.67
CA ARG A 53 5.34 -6.82 11.58
C ARG A 53 4.94 -7.08 13.04
N LYS A 54 3.74 -6.67 13.45
CA LYS A 54 3.24 -6.78 14.83
C LYS A 54 2.58 -8.14 15.13
N ASN A 55 1.93 -8.75 14.14
CA ASN A 55 1.18 -10.00 14.29
C ASN A 55 1.88 -11.23 13.70
N GLY A 56 3.19 -11.17 13.41
CA GLY A 56 4.02 -12.35 13.15
C GLY A 56 3.37 -13.38 12.22
N SER A 57 3.03 -12.97 10.99
CA SER A 57 2.47 -13.84 9.94
C SER A 57 1.11 -14.47 10.25
N SER A 58 0.05 -13.86 9.71
CA SER A 58 -1.19 -14.57 9.38
C SER A 58 -1.84 -13.88 8.20
N THR A 59 -1.41 -14.31 7.01
CA THR A 59 -2.19 -14.41 5.77
C THR A 59 -3.43 -13.50 5.70
N SER A 60 -3.22 -12.22 5.41
CA SER A 60 -4.26 -11.43 4.76
C SER A 60 -3.70 -10.99 3.42
N SER A 61 -3.91 -11.87 2.44
CA SER A 61 -3.84 -11.59 1.01
C SER A 61 -4.18 -10.13 0.78
N LEU A 62 -3.26 -9.36 0.19
CA LEU A 62 -3.43 -7.93 -0.12
C LEU A 62 -4.63 -7.76 -1.08
N THR A 63 -5.85 -7.86 -0.55
CA THR A 63 -7.10 -7.82 -1.29
C THR A 63 -7.27 -6.42 -1.86
N ASN A 64 -7.53 -6.43 -3.16
CA ASN A 64 -7.53 -5.27 -4.03
C ASN A 64 -8.76 -4.39 -3.76
N ASP A 65 -8.82 -3.73 -2.61
CA ASP A 65 -9.89 -2.78 -2.30
C ASP A 65 -9.40 -1.34 -2.46
N THR A 66 -9.35 -0.92 -3.72
CA THR A 66 -9.30 0.50 -4.09
C THR A 66 -10.70 0.92 -4.52
N ARG A 67 -11.54 1.24 -3.53
CA ARG A 67 -12.75 2.05 -3.68
C ARG A 67 -12.33 3.53 -3.65
N ALA A 68 -12.60 4.26 -4.73
CA ALA A 68 -13.23 5.59 -4.73
C ALA A 68 -13.11 6.25 -6.13
N ASN A 69 -14.22 6.29 -6.86
CA ASN A 69 -14.78 7.56 -7.31
C ASN A 69 -16.11 7.73 -6.59
#